data_AF-A0A968WXR5-F1
#
_entry.id   AF-A0A968WXR5-F1
#
_cell.length_a   1.000
_cell.length_b   1.000
_cell.length_c   1.000
_cell.angle_alpha   90.00
_cell.angle_beta   90.00
_cell.angle_gamma   90.00
#
_symmetry.space_group_name_H-M   'P 1'
#
loop_
_entity.id
_entity.type
_entity.pdbx_description
1 polymer ?
#
loop_
_entity_poly.entity_id
_entity_poly.type
_entity_poly.pdbx_seq_one_letter_code
_entity_poly.pdbx_strand_id
1 'polypeptide(L)'
;MLLGKTLRLLGHQGLKDFFDKVGKNSFKGYKLPPTPDDLTILYGGDTGVSYGETIGQFNVLGKNYEFKSRWTATLIKENDKWLLAAYHVSMNSLDNPLLSAAKSAVYVGAIAALIVGFFLAKLIFKKKAHIS
;
A
#
# COMPACT_ATOMS: atom_id res chain seq x y z
N MET A 1 -2.69 -12.81 0.48
CA MET A 1 -3.62 -11.78 -0.04
C MET A 1 -4.39 -11.19 1.16
N LEU A 2 -3.89 -10.08 1.72
CA LEU A 2 -4.51 -9.38 2.86
C LEU A 2 -5.40 -8.27 2.32
N LEU A 3 -6.55 -8.63 1.75
CA LEU A 3 -7.62 -7.66 1.46
C LEU A 3 -8.53 -7.61 2.69
N GLY A 4 -8.56 -6.47 3.38
CA GLY A 4 -9.68 -6.13 4.27
C GLY A 4 -9.42 -6.04 5.78
N LYS A 5 -8.19 -6.17 6.29
CA LYS A 5 -7.92 -5.83 7.71
C LYS A 5 -7.55 -4.36 7.84
N THR A 6 -8.41 -3.59 8.50
CA THR A 6 -8.08 -2.22 8.95
C THR A 6 -6.91 -2.30 9.93
N LEU A 7 -5.78 -1.69 9.57
CA LEU A 7 -4.66 -1.53 10.48
C LEU A 7 -4.96 -0.39 11.45
N ARG A 8 -5.11 -0.72 12.74
CA ARG A 8 -5.25 0.26 13.81
C ARG A 8 -4.04 0.15 14.74
N LEU A 9 -3.28 1.23 14.85
CA LEU A 9 -2.13 1.33 15.73
C LEU A 9 -2.52 2.17 16.94
N LEU A 10 -2.23 1.67 18.15
CA LEU A 10 -2.57 2.35 19.41
C LEU A 10 -1.28 2.76 20.12
N GLY A 11 -1.12 4.07 20.32
CA GLY A 11 0.01 4.66 21.02
C GLY A 11 1.37 4.39 20.37
N HIS A 12 2.42 4.77 21.09
CA HIS A 12 3.80 4.62 20.62
C HIS A 12 4.20 3.16 20.42
N GLN A 13 3.70 2.24 21.25
CA GLN A 13 4.07 0.83 21.15
C GLN A 13 3.50 0.19 19.89
N GLY A 14 2.22 0.39 19.58
CA GLY A 14 1.63 -0.15 18.36
C GLY A 14 2.31 0.36 17.08
N LEU A 15 2.77 1.62 17.09
CA LEU A 15 3.55 2.17 15.99
C LEU A 15 4.93 1.50 15.86
N LYS A 16 5.64 1.29 16.97
CA LYS A 16 6.93 0.59 16.98
C LYS A 16 6.81 -0.84 16.47
N ASP A 17 5.85 -1.60 16.99
CA ASP A 17 5.60 -3.00 16.61
C ASP A 17 5.31 -3.12 15.10
N PHE A 18 4.57 -2.15 14.55
CA PHE A 18 4.31 -2.09 13.11
C PHE A 18 5.60 -1.91 12.29
N PHE A 19 6.44 -0.93 12.63
CA PHE A 19 7.70 -0.71 11.90
C PHE A 19 8.70 -1.85 12.06
N ASP A 20 8.75 -2.49 13.22
CA ASP A 20 9.57 -3.68 13.43
C ASP A 20 9.10 -4.84 12.53
N LYS A 21 7.78 -5.02 12.37
CA LYS A 21 7.20 -6.07 11.53
C LYS A 21 7.36 -5.82 10.02
N VAL A 22 7.15 -4.58 9.57
CA VAL A 22 7.29 -4.22 8.14
C VAL A 22 8.78 -4.15 7.74
N GLY A 23 9.66 -4.03 8.74
CA GLY A 23 11.10 -3.99 8.59
C GLY A 23 11.60 -2.56 8.45
N LYS A 24 12.58 -2.20 9.27
CA LYS A 24 13.11 -0.82 9.39
C LYS A 24 13.64 -0.25 8.07
N ASN A 25 14.06 -1.11 7.15
CA ASN A 25 14.65 -0.73 5.87
C ASN A 25 13.61 -0.66 4.73
N SER A 26 12.36 -1.02 4.99
CA SER A 26 11.29 -1.02 3.99
C SER A 26 10.89 0.40 3.61
N PHE A 27 10.77 1.31 4.57
CA PHE A 27 10.51 2.71 4.30
C PHE A 27 11.80 3.42 3.91
N LYS A 28 11.81 4.09 2.76
CA LYS A 28 12.98 4.82 2.25
C LYS A 28 12.88 6.33 2.45
N GLY A 29 11.69 6.83 2.76
CA GLY A 29 11.44 8.25 2.96
C GLY A 29 10.25 8.73 2.13
N TYR A 30 10.16 10.05 1.99
CA TYR A 30 9.11 10.70 1.23
C TYR A 30 9.69 11.35 -0.02
N LYS A 31 9.05 11.10 -1.16
CA LYS A 31 9.23 11.93 -2.36
C LYS A 31 8.47 13.24 -2.22
N LEU A 32 7.28 13.16 -1.63
CA LEU A 32 6.50 14.31 -1.19
C LEU A 32 6.19 14.11 0.30
N PRO A 33 6.77 14.91 1.22
CA PRO A 33 6.46 14.81 2.63
C PRO A 33 4.96 15.07 2.87
N PRO A 34 4.41 14.67 4.02
CA PRO A 34 3.02 14.99 4.38
C PRO A 34 2.78 16.49 4.30
N THR A 35 2.12 16.92 3.23
CA THR A 35 1.91 18.34 2.90
C THR A 35 0.42 18.63 3.04
N PRO A 36 0.02 19.57 3.91
CA PRO A 36 -1.38 19.96 4.04
C PRO A 36 -1.90 20.54 2.74
N ASP A 37 -3.15 20.24 2.40
CA ASP A 37 -3.80 20.88 1.24
C ASP A 37 -4.23 22.32 1.54
N ASP A 38 -4.51 22.61 2.81
CA ASP A 38 -5.02 23.89 3.29
C ASP A 38 -4.58 24.13 4.75
N LEU A 39 -4.88 25.30 5.28
CA LEU A 39 -4.70 25.65 6.68
C LEU A 39 -5.46 24.69 7.60
N THR A 40 -4.84 24.38 8.74
CA THR A 40 -5.46 23.57 9.79
C THR A 40 -6.76 24.22 10.24
N ILE A 41 -7.84 23.43 10.24
CA ILE A 41 -9.14 23.86 10.75
C ILE A 41 -9.08 23.79 12.27
N LEU A 42 -9.25 24.92 12.94
CA LEU A 42 -9.23 25.01 14.40
C LEU A 42 -10.65 24.99 14.97
N TYR A 43 -10.83 24.19 16.03
CA TYR A 43 -12.04 24.11 16.84
C TYR A 43 -11.68 24.46 18.27
N GLY A 44 -12.38 25.42 18.87
CA GLY A 44 -12.20 25.79 20.28
C GLY A 44 -10.82 26.39 20.64
N GLY A 45 -9.90 26.56 19.68
CA GLY A 45 -8.54 27.07 19.90
C GLY A 45 -7.54 26.03 20.42
N ASP A 46 -8.00 24.84 20.78
CA ASP A 46 -7.20 23.75 21.35
C ASP A 46 -7.25 22.46 20.52
N THR A 47 -8.12 22.40 19.51
CA THR A 47 -8.29 21.22 18.66
C THR A 47 -8.08 21.62 17.21
N GLY A 48 -7.32 20.82 16.47
CA GLY A 48 -7.02 21.07 15.07
C GLY A 48 -7.27 19.86 14.20
N VAL A 49 -7.77 20.06 12.99
CA VAL A 49 -7.85 19.02 11.96
C VAL A 49 -7.10 19.50 10.72
N SER A 50 -6.14 18.69 10.26
CA SER A 50 -5.38 18.93 9.04
C SER A 50 -5.45 17.70 8.15
N TYR A 51 -5.44 17.91 6.84
CA TYR A 51 -5.48 16.84 5.86
C TYR A 51 -4.66 17.23 4.63
N GLY A 52 -4.22 16.21 3.90
CA GLY A 52 -3.43 16.45 2.71
C GLY A 52 -2.99 15.18 2.01
N GLU A 53 -1.92 15.33 1.24
CA GLU A 53 -1.31 14.24 0.49
C GLU A 53 0.15 13.99 0.88
N THR A 54 0.61 12.80 0.52
CA THR A 54 2.00 12.40 0.65
C THR A 54 2.33 11.34 -0.41
N ILE A 55 3.61 11.27 -0.78
CA ILE A 55 4.14 10.20 -1.63
C ILE A 55 5.28 9.54 -0.86
N GLY A 56 4.99 8.39 -0.26
CA GLY A 56 5.96 7.57 0.46
C GLY A 56 6.70 6.63 -0.48
N GLN A 57 8.00 6.48 -0.27
CA GLN A 57 8.85 5.55 -1.01
C GLN A 57 9.17 4.33 -0.15
N PHE A 58 8.94 3.15 -0.71
CA PHE A 58 9.14 1.88 -0.02
C PHE A 58 9.94 0.91 -0.87
N ASN A 59 10.85 0.17 -0.25
CA ASN A 59 11.47 -1.02 -0.80
C ASN A 59 10.78 -2.26 -0.25
N VAL A 60 10.11 -3.00 -1.12
CA VAL A 60 9.41 -4.23 -0.79
C VAL A 60 9.98 -5.33 -1.67
N LEU A 61 10.60 -6.34 -1.05
CA LEU A 61 11.20 -7.49 -1.73
C LEU A 61 12.21 -7.08 -2.83
N GLY A 62 13.04 -6.07 -2.55
CA GLY A 62 14.07 -5.60 -3.49
C GLY A 62 13.56 -4.70 -4.61
N LYS A 63 12.25 -4.45 -4.70
CA LYS A 63 11.66 -3.49 -5.64
C LYS A 63 11.24 -2.21 -4.93
N ASN A 64 11.44 -1.08 -5.60
CA ASN A 64 11.01 0.22 -5.11
C ASN A 64 9.59 0.54 -5.59
N TYR A 65 8.76 1.03 -4.67
CA TYR A 65 7.39 1.44 -4.90
C TYR A 65 7.17 2.83 -4.35
N GLU A 66 6.38 3.62 -5.07
CA GLU A 66 5.87 4.90 -4.60
C GLU A 66 4.38 4.73 -4.27
N PHE A 67 3.97 5.17 -3.09
CA PHE A 67 2.57 5.14 -2.68
C PHE A 67 2.06 6.54 -2.44
N LYS A 68 1.20 7.01 -3.35
CA LYS A 68 0.41 8.21 -3.16
C LYS A 68 -0.71 7.92 -2.16
N SER A 69 -0.79 8.73 -1.10
CA SER A 69 -1.73 8.53 -0.01
C SER A 69 -2.41 9.83 0.39
N ARG A 70 -3.64 9.72 0.89
CA ARG A 70 -4.39 10.78 1.56
C ARG A 70 -4.30 10.59 3.06
N TRP A 71 -4.07 11.66 3.79
CA TRP A 71 -3.96 11.61 5.24
C TRP A 71 -4.83 12.66 5.92
N THR A 72 -5.18 12.37 7.17
CA THR A 72 -5.88 13.27 8.08
C THR A 72 -5.25 13.15 9.46
N ALA A 73 -4.89 14.29 10.05
CA ALA A 73 -4.34 14.41 11.38
C ALA A 73 -5.32 15.18 12.27
N THR A 74 -5.66 14.60 13.42
CA THR A 74 -6.34 15.31 14.51
C THR A 74 -5.30 15.69 15.54
N LEU A 75 -5.30 16.96 15.91
CA LEU A 75 -4.34 17.60 16.79
C LEU A 75 -5.08 18.11 18.03
N ILE A 76 -4.45 18.00 19.19
CA ILE A 76 -4.89 18.62 20.44
C ILE A 76 -3.76 19.48 20.99
N LYS A 77 -4.10 20.58 21.66
CA LYS A 77 -3.16 21.48 22.29
C LYS A 77 -3.13 21.19 23.79
N GLU A 78 -1.99 20.69 24.28
CA GLU A 78 -1.76 20.44 25.70
C GLU A 78 -0.49 21.17 26.16
N ASN A 79 -0.56 21.89 27.27
CA ASN A 79 0.58 22.65 27.82
C ASN A 79 1.29 23.53 26.76
N ASP A 80 0.47 24.25 25.98
CA ASP A 80 0.90 25.08 24.85
C ASP A 80 1.62 24.37 23.70
N LYS A 81 1.52 23.04 23.62
CA LYS A 81 2.10 22.23 22.55
C LYS A 81 1.01 21.51 21.77
N TRP A 82 1.10 21.55 20.45
CA TRP A 82 0.27 20.73 19.58
C TRP A 82 0.79 19.29 19.57
N LEU A 83 -0.10 18.36 19.90
CA LEU A 83 0.15 16.93 19.93
C LEU A 83 -0.75 16.24 18.90
N LEU A 84 -0.24 15.17 18.31
CA LEU A 84 -0.99 14.33 17.38
C LEU A 84 -1.90 13.37 18.17
N ALA A 85 -3.19 13.66 18.21
CA ALA A 85 -4.18 12.81 18.90
C ALA A 85 -4.58 11.61 18.05
N ALA A 86 -4.73 11.81 16.73
CA ALA A 86 -5.04 10.74 15.79
C ALA A 86 -4.44 11.03 14.42
N TYR A 87 -4.11 9.96 13.70
CA TYR A 87 -3.65 10.03 12.32
C TYR A 87 -4.27 8.90 11.52
N HIS A 88 -4.92 9.27 10.43
CA HIS A 88 -5.47 8.35 9.45
C HIS A 88 -4.71 8.52 8.14
N VAL A 89 -4.30 7.42 7.53
CA VAL A 89 -3.73 7.41 6.19
C VAL A 89 -4.40 6.32 5.38
N SER A 90 -4.80 6.69 4.17
CA SER A 90 -5.39 5.78 3.20
C SER A 90 -4.64 5.90 1.87
N MET A 91 -4.54 4.77 1.18
CA MET A 91 -3.91 4.68 -0.13
C MET A 91 -5.03 4.50 -1.15
N ASN A 92 -4.95 5.17 -2.30
CA ASN A 92 -5.89 4.88 -3.38
C ASN A 92 -5.63 3.44 -3.87
N SER A 93 -6.61 2.55 -3.69
CA SER A 93 -6.48 1.14 -4.05
C SER A 93 -6.45 0.92 -5.57
N LEU A 94 -7.02 1.85 -6.34
CA LEU A 94 -7.07 1.78 -7.81
C LEU A 94 -5.69 2.03 -8.44
N ASP A 95 -4.90 2.94 -7.85
CA ASP A 95 -3.54 3.27 -8.31
C ASP A 95 -2.46 2.53 -7.52
N ASN A 96 -2.82 1.44 -6.82
CA ASN A 96 -1.86 0.72 -6.00
C ASN A 96 -0.89 -0.09 -6.90
N PRO A 97 0.41 0.26 -6.96
CA PRO A 97 1.36 -0.40 -7.84
C PRO A 97 1.59 -1.87 -7.47
N LEU A 98 1.35 -2.26 -6.20
CA LEU A 98 1.39 -3.67 -5.79
C LEU A 98 0.20 -4.45 -6.37
N LEU A 99 -0.99 -3.85 -6.40
CA LEU A 99 -2.16 -4.47 -7.02
C LEU A 99 -1.96 -4.60 -8.53
N SER A 100 -1.40 -3.57 -9.18
CA SER A 100 -1.04 -3.62 -10.59
C SER A 100 -0.01 -4.73 -10.88
N ALA A 101 1.06 -4.81 -10.08
CA ALA A 101 2.07 -5.87 -10.21
C ALA A 101 1.48 -7.27 -9.99
N ALA A 102 0.60 -7.45 -8.99
CA ALA A 102 -0.07 -8.71 -8.72
C ALA A 102 -1.00 -9.12 -9.87
N LYS A 103 -1.81 -8.18 -10.39
CA LYS A 103 -2.68 -8.42 -11.56
C LYS A 103 -1.85 -8.83 -12.78
N SER A 104 -0.75 -8.12 -13.04
CA SER A 104 0.17 -8.44 -14.14
C SER A 104 0.74 -9.86 -14.02
N ALA A 105 1.19 -10.25 -12.82
CA ALA A 105 1.69 -11.61 -12.57
C ALA A 105 0.62 -12.69 -12.84
N VAL A 106 -0.64 -12.44 -12.46
CA VAL A 106 -1.76 -13.36 -12.75
C VAL A 106 -1.98 -13.48 -14.26
N TYR A 107 -1.99 -12.36 -15.00
CA TYR A 107 -2.17 -12.40 -16.45
C TYR A 107 -1.03 -13.13 -17.16
N VAL A 108 0.23 -12.87 -16.79
CA VAL A 108 1.39 -13.57 -17.35
C VAL A 108 1.31 -15.07 -17.06
N GLY A 109 0.96 -15.45 -15.83
CA GLY A 109 0.77 -16.86 -15.46
C GLY A 109 -0.35 -17.52 -16.26
N ALA A 110 -1.47 -16.85 -16.45
CA ALA A 110 -2.60 -17.36 -17.24
C ALA A 110 -2.21 -17.56 -18.73
N ILE A 111 -1.49 -16.60 -19.33
CA ILE A 111 -1.00 -16.70 -20.70
C ILE A 111 0.00 -17.86 -20.83
N ALA A 112 0.96 -17.98 -19.91
CA ALA A 112 1.93 -19.06 -19.92
C ALA A 112 1.25 -20.44 -19.80
N ALA A 113 0.25 -20.57 -18.91
CA ALA A 113 -0.52 -21.81 -18.74
C ALA A 113 -1.31 -22.17 -20.00
N LEU A 114 -1.91 -21.19 -20.70
CA LEU A 114 -2.60 -21.41 -21.96
C LEU A 114 -1.65 -21.90 -23.06
N ILE A 115 -0.47 -21.30 -23.17
CA ILE A 115 0.55 -21.71 -24.15
C ILE A 115 0.98 -23.15 -23.89
N VAL A 116 1.33 -23.48 -22.64
CA VAL A 116 1.74 -24.85 -22.26
C VAL A 116 0.61 -25.84 -22.51
N GLY A 117 -0.61 -25.51 -22.09
CA GLY A 117 -1.80 -26.34 -22.31
C GLY A 117 -2.06 -26.62 -23.80
N PHE A 118 -1.92 -25.60 -24.65
CA PHE A 118 -2.07 -25.74 -26.10
C PHE A 118 -1.04 -26.71 -26.71
N PHE A 119 0.24 -26.59 -26.35
CA PHE A 119 1.27 -27.49 -26.85
C PHE A 119 1.12 -28.92 -26.34
N LEU A 120 0.76 -29.10 -25.06
CA LEU A 120 0.46 -30.43 -24.49
C LEU A 120 -0.73 -31.09 -25.19
N ALA A 121 -1.82 -30.34 -25.41
CA ALA A 121 -2.97 -30.84 -26.17
C ALA A 121 -2.55 -31.28 -27.59
N LYS A 122 -1.81 -30.43 -28.31
CA LYS A 122 -1.32 -30.75 -29.66
C LYS A 122 -0.47 -32.02 -29.71
N LEU A 123 0.40 -32.24 -28.72
CA LEU A 123 1.22 -33.46 -28.61
C LEU A 123 0.37 -34.72 -28.36
N ILE A 124 -0.65 -34.63 -27.50
CA ILE A 124 -1.56 -35.74 -27.20
C ILE A 124 -2.39 -36.11 -28.44
N PHE A 125 -2.93 -35.10 -29.15
CA PHE A 125 -3.71 -35.32 -30.38
C PHE A 125 -2.85 -35.92 -31.51
N LYS A 126 -1.60 -35.49 -31.67
CA LYS A 126 -0.66 -36.10 -32.62
C LYS A 126 -0.40 -37.58 -32.35
N LYS A 127 -0.29 -37.98 -31.08
CA LYS A 127 -0.08 -39.39 -30.71
C LYS A 127 -1.30 -40.26 -30.99
N LYS A 128 -2.52 -39.75 -30.75
CA LYS A 128 -3.75 -40.50 -31.07
C LYS A 128 -3.92 -40.76 -32.57
N ALA A 129 -3.58 -39.79 -33.42
CA ALA A 129 -3.71 -39.93 -34.88
C ALA A 129 -2.72 -40.93 -35.51
N HIS A 130 -1.66 -41.31 -34.79
CA HIS A 130 -0.64 -42.26 -35.28
C HIS A 130 -0.90 -43.72 -34.85
N ILE A 131 -1.92 -43.96 -33.99
CA ILE A 131 -2.25 -45.27 -33.40
C ILE A 131 -3.61 -45.80 -33.92
N SER A 132 -4.38 -45.00 -34.67
CA SER A 132 -5.58 -45.45 -35.43
C SER A 132 -5.24 -45.75 -36.88
#